data_AF-A0A084Y5B2-F1
#
_entry.id   AF-A0A084Y5B2-F1
#
_cell.length_a   1.000
_cell.length_b   1.000
_cell.length_c   1.000
_cell.angle_alpha   90.00
_cell.angle_beta   90.00
_cell.angle_gamma   90.00
#
_symmetry.space_group_name_H-M   'P 1'
#
loop_
_entity.id
_entity.type
_entity.pdbx_description
1 polymer ?
#
loop_
_entity_poly.entity_id
_entity_poly.type
_entity_poly.pdbx_seq_one_letter_code
_entity_poly.pdbx_strand_id
1 'polypeptide(L)'
;MPTISKQSEGNAVKDIASCQRFQEQCFTEERELFEQSVCGRSSLKALIVACADSRVDLALLTGAEPGDMVIVRNVANLVPPYALGSSFASARAVLELAVLSLKVEHIIILGHARCGGIHVLIGWYFDLEVGALLHYNPARNTVEEARSSQQPTFGVSA
;
A
#
# COMPACT_ATOMS: atom_id res chain seq x y z
N MET A 1 37.49 -26.13 19.72
CA MET A 1 36.59 -25.77 18.61
C MET A 1 35.59 -24.76 19.13
N PRO A 2 35.64 -23.48 18.73
CA PRO A 2 34.59 -22.54 19.12
C PRO A 2 33.46 -22.60 18.10
N THR A 3 32.30 -22.98 18.60
CA THR A 3 30.98 -22.79 18.00
C THR A 3 30.68 -21.29 18.02
N ILE A 4 30.38 -20.68 16.88
CA ILE A 4 29.81 -19.32 16.80
C ILE A 4 28.40 -19.44 16.22
N SER A 5 27.46 -19.05 17.06
CA SER A 5 26.02 -18.93 16.83
C SER A 5 25.68 -18.07 15.61
N LYS A 6 24.78 -18.56 14.74
CA LYS A 6 24.05 -17.68 13.82
C LYS A 6 23.11 -16.81 14.64
N GLN A 7 23.52 -15.59 14.94
CA GLN A 7 22.56 -14.51 15.18
C GLN A 7 22.03 -14.10 13.82
N SER A 8 20.74 -14.35 13.57
CA SER A 8 20.00 -13.73 12.48
C SER A 8 18.89 -12.88 13.09
N GLU A 9 19.27 -11.77 13.70
CA GLU A 9 18.38 -10.66 13.99
C GLU A 9 18.36 -9.75 12.76
N GLY A 10 17.23 -9.74 12.04
CA GLY A 10 17.06 -8.88 10.87
C GLY A 10 15.78 -9.24 10.15
N ASN A 11 14.77 -8.38 10.32
CA ASN A 11 13.37 -8.50 9.92
C ASN A 11 13.16 -8.59 8.39
N ALA A 12 13.62 -9.67 7.76
CA ALA A 12 13.15 -10.07 6.44
C ALA A 12 11.76 -10.68 6.60
N VAL A 13 10.85 -10.40 5.66
CA VAL A 13 9.52 -11.03 5.54
C VAL A 13 9.65 -12.48 6.00
N LYS A 14 9.03 -12.83 7.13
CA LYS A 14 9.06 -14.19 7.68
C LYS A 14 8.73 -15.11 6.49
N ASP A 15 9.67 -15.94 6.03
CA ASP A 15 9.76 -16.55 4.68
C ASP A 15 8.51 -17.31 4.16
N ILE A 16 8.65 -18.18 3.15
CA ILE A 16 7.60 -19.14 2.71
C ILE A 16 6.93 -19.87 3.90
N ALA A 17 7.69 -20.08 4.99
CA ALA A 17 7.20 -20.61 6.26
C ALA A 17 6.03 -19.82 6.89
N SER A 18 5.86 -18.54 6.57
CA SER A 18 4.70 -17.76 7.02
C SER A 18 3.44 -18.06 6.23
N CYS A 19 3.55 -18.32 4.93
CA CYS A 19 2.42 -18.79 4.14
C CYS A 19 1.95 -20.15 4.66
N GLN A 20 2.88 -21.05 5.01
CA GLN A 20 2.57 -22.34 5.62
C GLN A 20 1.86 -22.18 6.98
N ARG A 21 2.39 -21.33 7.86
CA ARG A 21 1.73 -21.06 9.15
C ARG A 21 0.34 -20.46 8.99
N PHE A 22 0.14 -19.56 8.03
CA PHE A 22 -1.19 -19.01 7.75
C PHE A 22 -2.16 -20.13 7.33
N GLN A 23 -1.74 -21.07 6.50
CA GLN A 23 -2.57 -22.22 6.09
C GLN A 23 -2.89 -23.17 7.26
N GLU A 24 -1.88 -23.51 8.06
CA GLU A 24 -2.01 -24.50 9.13
C GLU A 24 -2.76 -23.96 10.35
N GLN A 25 -2.58 -22.68 10.68
CA GLN A 25 -3.07 -22.11 11.93
C GLN A 25 -4.26 -21.18 11.65
N CYS A 26 -4.04 -20.05 10.98
CA CYS A 26 -5.06 -19.02 10.81
C CYS A 26 -6.25 -19.48 9.94
N PHE A 27 -5.98 -20.03 8.76
CA PHE A 27 -7.03 -20.45 7.83
C PHE A 27 -7.86 -21.62 8.39
N THR A 28 -7.23 -22.52 9.15
CA THR A 28 -7.93 -23.68 9.71
C THR A 28 -8.82 -23.28 10.88
N GLU A 29 -8.37 -22.34 11.73
CA GLU A 29 -9.13 -21.83 12.87
C GLU A 29 -10.33 -20.97 12.44
N GLU A 30 -10.16 -20.12 11.42
CA GLU A 30 -11.21 -19.21 10.92
C GLU A 30 -11.84 -19.66 9.60
N ARG A 31 -11.78 -20.97 9.33
CA ARG A 31 -12.18 -21.55 8.05
C ARG A 31 -13.59 -21.16 7.60
N GLU A 32 -14.52 -21.09 8.55
CA GLU A 32 -15.89 -20.71 8.29
C GLU A 32 -16.00 -19.26 7.76
N LEU A 33 -15.20 -18.32 8.29
CA LEU A 33 -15.17 -16.93 7.85
C LEU A 33 -14.66 -16.80 6.40
N PHE A 34 -13.59 -17.53 6.06
CA PHE A 34 -13.08 -17.56 4.69
C PHE A 34 -14.04 -18.25 3.71
N GLU A 35 -14.67 -19.36 4.11
CA GLU A 35 -15.64 -20.06 3.27
C GLU A 35 -16.90 -19.21 3.03
N GLN A 36 -17.38 -18.49 4.04
CA GLN A 36 -18.50 -17.54 3.91
C GLN A 36 -18.15 -16.39 2.95
N SER A 37 -16.90 -15.92 2.98
CA SER A 37 -16.40 -14.88 2.07
C SER A 37 -16.36 -15.34 0.61
N VAL A 38 -16.07 -16.62 0.35
CA VAL A 38 -16.01 -17.18 -1.03
C VAL A 38 -17.40 -17.50 -1.59
N CYS A 39 -18.36 -17.89 -0.74
CA CYS A 39 -19.68 -18.37 -1.16
C CYS A 39 -20.67 -17.26 -1.60
N GLY A 40 -20.17 -16.07 -1.96
CA GLY A 40 -21.00 -14.94 -2.42
C GLY A 40 -21.85 -14.28 -1.33
N ARG A 41 -21.60 -14.59 -0.05
CA ARG A 41 -22.18 -13.90 1.12
C ARG A 41 -21.30 -12.77 1.65
N SER A 42 -20.18 -12.51 0.98
CA SER A 42 -19.27 -11.43 1.31
C SER A 42 -19.95 -10.08 1.03
N SER A 43 -20.21 -9.32 2.09
CA SER A 43 -20.71 -7.95 1.98
C SER A 43 -19.56 -7.02 1.64
N LEU A 44 -18.93 -7.20 0.48
CA LEU A 44 -17.87 -6.32 0.00
C LEU A 44 -18.47 -4.92 -0.19
N LYS A 45 -18.31 -4.05 0.82
CA LYS A 45 -18.98 -2.73 0.83
C LYS A 45 -18.14 -1.66 0.16
N ALA A 46 -16.83 -1.85 0.11
CA ALA A 46 -15.91 -0.83 -0.36
C ALA A 46 -14.80 -1.41 -1.26
N LEU A 47 -14.44 -0.63 -2.28
CA LEU A 47 -13.14 -0.72 -2.94
C LEU A 47 -12.21 0.33 -2.32
N ILE A 48 -11.03 -0.09 -1.87
CA ILE A 48 -9.97 0.81 -1.42
C ILE A 48 -8.81 0.80 -2.42
N VAL A 49 -8.49 1.99 -2.93
CA VAL A 49 -7.26 2.27 -3.68
C VAL A 49 -6.24 2.86 -2.71
N ALA A 50 -5.23 2.10 -2.34
CA ALA A 50 -4.23 2.48 -1.33
C ALA A 50 -2.81 2.49 -1.89
N CYS A 51 -1.88 3.09 -1.14
CA CYS A 51 -0.49 3.13 -1.54
C CYS A 51 0.18 1.77 -1.29
N ALA A 52 1.15 1.42 -2.14
CA ALA A 52 2.04 0.27 -1.96
C ALA A 52 3.00 0.42 -0.75
N ASP A 53 2.99 1.58 -0.07
CA ASP A 53 3.78 1.84 1.12
C ASP A 53 3.46 0.85 2.25
N SER A 54 4.47 0.15 2.77
CA SER A 54 4.32 -0.92 3.76
C SER A 54 3.72 -0.46 5.09
N ARG A 55 3.71 0.85 5.37
CA ARG A 55 3.08 1.42 6.58
C ARG A 55 1.55 1.48 6.48
N VAL A 56 1.00 1.33 5.28
CA VAL A 56 -0.45 1.30 5.03
C VAL A 56 -0.94 -0.14 5.10
N ASP A 57 -1.29 -0.58 6.31
CA ASP A 57 -1.98 -1.85 6.56
C ASP A 57 -3.48 -1.58 6.71
N LEU A 58 -4.26 -1.99 5.71
CA LEU A 58 -5.70 -1.69 5.67
C LEU A 58 -6.50 -2.48 6.69
N ALA A 59 -6.15 -3.76 6.93
CA ALA A 59 -6.85 -4.58 7.90
C ALA A 59 -6.66 -3.99 9.30
N LEU A 60 -5.42 -3.61 9.64
CA LEU A 60 -5.13 -2.94 10.91
C LEU A 60 -5.79 -1.56 11.04
N LEU A 61 -5.79 -0.76 9.97
CA LEU A 61 -6.34 0.61 10.00
C LEU A 61 -7.87 0.65 10.11
N THR A 62 -8.56 -0.34 9.55
CA THR A 62 -10.03 -0.34 9.43
C THR A 62 -10.71 -1.35 10.33
N GLY A 63 -9.96 -2.31 10.90
CA GLY A 63 -10.52 -3.45 11.62
C GLY A 63 -11.33 -4.38 10.69
N ALA A 64 -11.02 -4.36 9.40
CA ALA A 64 -11.74 -5.14 8.40
C ALA A 64 -11.32 -6.61 8.42
N GLU A 65 -12.33 -7.46 8.34
CA GLU A 65 -12.19 -8.91 8.22
C GLU A 65 -12.03 -9.31 6.74
N PRO A 66 -11.49 -10.51 6.46
CA PRO A 66 -11.55 -11.08 5.12
C PRO A 66 -12.98 -11.03 4.57
N GLY A 67 -13.14 -10.44 3.37
CA GLY A 67 -14.44 -10.29 2.72
C GLY A 67 -15.18 -8.97 2.97
N ASP A 68 -14.60 -8.02 3.71
CA ASP A 68 -15.23 -6.70 3.93
C ASP A 68 -14.97 -5.70 2.78
N MET A 69 -13.83 -5.83 2.12
CA MET A 69 -13.39 -4.88 1.10
C MET A 69 -12.55 -5.50 -0.01
N VAL A 70 -12.62 -4.85 -1.18
CA VAL A 70 -11.71 -5.09 -2.30
C VAL A 70 -10.56 -4.09 -2.19
N ILE A 71 -9.33 -4.55 -2.38
CA ILE A 71 -8.14 -3.70 -2.22
C ILE A 71 -7.34 -3.72 -3.52
N VAL A 72 -6.95 -2.53 -3.98
CA VAL A 72 -5.89 -2.36 -4.98
C VAL A 72 -4.80 -1.45 -4.41
N ARG A 73 -3.55 -1.89 -4.52
CA ARG A 73 -2.39 -1.13 -4.04
C ARG A 73 -1.46 -0.80 -5.20
N ASN A 74 -1.13 0.47 -5.35
CA ASN A 74 -0.13 0.93 -6.31
C ASN A 74 0.69 2.10 -5.74
N VAL A 75 1.75 2.50 -6.44
CA VAL A 75 2.57 3.63 -6.00
C VAL A 75 1.73 4.90 -5.99
N ALA A 76 1.67 5.56 -4.83
CA ALA A 76 0.92 6.81 -4.62
C ALA A 76 -0.60 6.72 -4.84
N ASN A 77 -1.21 5.53 -4.67
CA ASN A 77 -2.66 5.33 -4.68
C ASN A 77 -3.37 6.02 -5.87
N LEU A 78 -2.73 5.99 -7.03
CA LEU A 78 -3.16 6.70 -8.23
C LEU A 78 -4.28 5.94 -8.92
N VAL A 79 -5.28 6.69 -9.37
CA VAL A 79 -6.33 6.20 -10.28
C VAL A 79 -6.10 6.85 -11.64
N PRO A 80 -5.57 6.11 -12.62
CA PRO A 80 -5.34 6.66 -13.94
C PRO A 80 -6.67 6.96 -14.64
N PRO A 81 -6.71 7.95 -15.54
CA PRO A 81 -7.89 8.23 -16.34
C PRO A 81 -8.25 7.03 -17.22
N TYR A 82 -9.53 6.91 -17.56
CA TYR A 82 -9.97 5.88 -18.48
C TYR A 82 -9.43 6.14 -19.90
N ALA A 83 -8.60 5.23 -20.40
CA ALA A 83 -8.05 5.28 -21.75
C ALA A 83 -8.00 3.86 -22.35
N LEU A 84 -8.72 3.68 -23.47
CA LEU A 84 -8.69 2.46 -24.27
C LEU A 84 -7.27 2.25 -24.84
N GLY A 85 -6.71 1.05 -24.67
CA GLY A 85 -5.35 0.72 -25.13
C GLY A 85 -4.22 1.17 -24.21
N SER A 86 -4.52 1.69 -23.01
CA SER A 86 -3.49 2.06 -22.03
C SER A 86 -2.92 0.87 -21.26
N SER A 87 -1.67 1.01 -20.79
CA SER A 87 -0.98 0.03 -19.94
C SER A 87 -1.57 -0.11 -18.52
N PHE A 88 -2.62 0.65 -18.18
CA PHE A 88 -3.19 0.72 -16.84
C PHE A 88 -4.32 -0.30 -16.60
N ALA A 89 -4.14 -1.52 -17.11
CA ALA A 89 -5.18 -2.55 -17.09
C ALA A 89 -5.57 -3.00 -15.68
N SER A 90 -4.62 -3.01 -14.72
CA SER A 90 -4.86 -3.53 -13.37
C SER A 90 -5.86 -2.69 -12.57
N ALA A 91 -5.63 -1.38 -12.44
CA ALA A 91 -6.53 -0.50 -11.68
C ALA A 91 -7.94 -0.47 -12.31
N ARG A 92 -8.01 -0.45 -13.64
CA ARG A 92 -9.28 -0.48 -14.38
C ARG A 92 -10.03 -1.80 -14.17
N ALA A 93 -9.34 -2.94 -14.26
CA ALA A 93 -9.97 -4.25 -14.06
C ALA A 93 -10.56 -4.40 -12.65
N VAL A 94 -9.85 -3.91 -11.62
CA VAL A 94 -10.38 -3.95 -10.24
C VAL A 94 -11.57 -3.02 -10.07
N LEU A 95 -11.53 -1.82 -10.64
CA LEU A 95 -12.66 -0.88 -10.62
C LEU A 95 -13.90 -1.46 -11.32
N GLU A 96 -13.72 -2.06 -12.50
CA GLU A 96 -14.82 -2.71 -13.23
C GLU A 96 -15.39 -3.89 -12.46
N LEU A 97 -14.54 -4.75 -11.88
CA LEU A 97 -14.98 -5.87 -11.05
C LEU A 97 -15.77 -5.36 -9.83
N ALA A 98 -15.24 -4.38 -9.10
CA ALA A 98 -15.84 -3.85 -7.89
C ALA A 98 -17.22 -3.22 -8.15
N VAL A 99 -17.33 -2.40 -9.21
CA VAL A 99 -18.56 -1.66 -9.52
C VAL A 99 -19.58 -2.52 -10.26
N LEU A 100 -19.15 -3.26 -11.30
CA LEU A 100 -20.09 -3.96 -12.18
C LEU A 100 -20.48 -5.33 -11.65
N SER A 101 -19.55 -6.07 -11.04
CA SER A 101 -19.80 -7.44 -10.56
C SER A 101 -20.11 -7.48 -9.07
N LEU A 102 -19.29 -6.84 -8.24
CA LEU A 102 -19.38 -6.91 -6.78
C LEU A 102 -20.34 -5.88 -6.17
N LYS A 103 -20.75 -4.87 -6.95
CA LYS A 103 -21.70 -3.82 -6.55
C LYS A 103 -21.30 -3.12 -5.24
N VAL A 104 -20.02 -2.82 -5.08
CA VAL A 104 -19.54 -2.08 -3.89
C VAL A 104 -20.27 -0.74 -3.77
N GLU A 105 -20.57 -0.34 -2.53
CA GLU A 105 -21.28 0.91 -2.23
C GLU A 105 -20.33 2.12 -2.22
N HIS A 106 -19.05 1.87 -1.90
CA HIS A 106 -18.06 2.91 -1.71
C HIS A 106 -16.77 2.65 -2.51
N ILE A 107 -16.19 3.72 -3.04
CA ILE A 107 -14.83 3.74 -3.58
C ILE A 107 -14.03 4.76 -2.78
N ILE A 108 -12.96 4.30 -2.13
CA ILE A 108 -12.12 5.09 -1.24
C ILE A 108 -10.72 5.20 -1.84
N ILE A 109 -10.24 6.43 -2.04
CA ILE A 109 -8.85 6.69 -2.41
C ILE A 109 -8.09 7.08 -1.15
N LEU A 110 -7.27 6.16 -0.63
CA LEU A 110 -6.57 6.34 0.63
C LEU A 110 -5.14 6.84 0.40
N GLY A 111 -4.97 8.15 0.52
CA GLY A 111 -3.65 8.79 0.63
C GLY A 111 -3.01 8.55 1.99
N HIS A 112 -1.72 8.87 2.11
CA HIS A 112 -1.01 8.79 3.39
C HIS A 112 0.08 9.87 3.51
N ALA A 113 0.44 10.20 4.75
CA ALA A 113 1.48 11.17 5.03
C ALA A 113 2.86 10.68 4.54
N ARG A 114 3.69 11.62 4.07
CA ARG A 114 5.06 11.37 3.59
C ARG A 114 5.12 10.25 2.55
N CYS A 115 4.24 10.33 1.54
CA CYS A 115 4.20 9.38 0.44
C CYS A 115 5.41 9.55 -0.48
N GLY A 116 6.25 8.51 -0.57
CA GLY A 116 7.44 8.53 -1.41
C GLY A 116 7.14 8.75 -2.89
N GLY A 117 6.06 8.14 -3.41
CA GLY A 117 5.65 8.33 -4.81
C GLY A 117 5.22 9.77 -5.11
N ILE A 118 4.50 10.41 -4.18
CA ILE A 118 4.11 11.83 -4.33
C ILE A 118 5.32 12.73 -4.20
N HIS A 119 6.24 12.48 -3.26
CA HIS A 119 7.49 13.24 -3.16
C HIS A 119 8.21 13.25 -4.51
N VAL A 120 8.46 12.07 -5.10
CA VAL A 120 9.15 11.97 -6.39
C VAL A 120 8.41 12.75 -7.47
N LEU A 121 7.07 12.63 -7.52
CA LEU A 121 6.24 13.35 -8.50
C LEU A 121 6.39 14.87 -8.39
N ILE A 122 6.45 15.43 -7.17
CA ILE A 122 6.61 16.88 -6.97
C ILE A 122 8.08 17.33 -7.03
N GLY A 123 9.00 16.45 -7.41
CA GLY A 123 10.43 16.74 -7.54
C GLY A 123 11.22 16.63 -6.25
N TRP A 124 10.70 15.93 -5.24
CA TRP A 124 11.35 15.68 -3.96
C TRP A 124 11.84 14.24 -3.91
N TYR A 125 13.12 14.00 -3.66
CA TYR A 125 13.64 12.64 -3.55
C TYR A 125 14.72 12.54 -2.48
N PHE A 126 14.86 11.36 -1.87
CA PHE A 126 15.90 11.11 -0.89
C PHE A 126 17.11 10.49 -1.59
N ASP A 127 18.24 11.17 -1.55
CA ASP A 127 19.49 10.67 -2.09
C ASP A 127 20.17 9.76 -1.06
N LEU A 128 20.39 8.50 -1.43
CA LEU A 128 20.97 7.50 -0.53
C LEU A 128 22.48 7.65 -0.37
N GLU A 129 23.18 8.22 -1.35
CA GLU A 129 24.63 8.44 -1.28
C GLU A 129 24.93 9.67 -0.41
N VAL A 130 24.15 10.74 -0.60
CA VAL A 130 24.31 11.99 0.16
C VAL A 130 23.61 11.93 1.52
N GLY A 131 22.62 11.05 1.68
CA GLY A 131 21.83 10.90 2.91
C GLY A 131 20.90 12.09 3.18
N ALA A 132 20.46 12.78 2.13
CA ALA A 132 19.73 14.03 2.23
C ALA A 132 18.43 14.02 1.41
N LEU A 133 17.42 14.74 1.89
CA LEU A 133 16.21 15.00 1.12
C LEU A 133 16.48 16.17 0.17
N LEU A 134 16.32 15.93 -1.12
CA LEU A 134 16.53 16.91 -2.17
C LEU A 134 15.19 17.35 -2.76
N HIS A 135 15.11 18.59 -3.24
CA HIS A 135 13.96 19.10 -3.99
C HIS A 135 14.40 19.79 -5.29
N TYR A 136 13.61 19.65 -6.33
CA TYR A 136 13.78 20.39 -7.58
C TYR A 136 13.28 21.83 -7.41
N ASN A 137 14.16 22.79 -7.69
CA ASN A 137 13.85 24.21 -7.73
C ASN A 137 13.61 24.65 -9.19
N PRO A 138 12.35 24.85 -9.61
CA PRO A 138 12.05 25.21 -11.00
C PRO A 138 12.57 26.60 -11.40
N ALA A 139 12.76 27.51 -10.45
CA ALA A 139 13.27 28.85 -10.73
C ALA A 139 14.76 28.85 -11.09
N ARG A 140 15.52 27.88 -10.57
CA ARG A 140 16.96 27.73 -10.84
C ARG A 140 17.29 26.55 -11.74
N ASN A 141 16.32 25.69 -12.03
CA ASN A 141 16.50 24.43 -12.74
C ASN A 141 17.59 23.55 -12.11
N THR A 142 17.59 23.48 -10.78
CA THR A 142 18.58 22.74 -9.98
C THR A 142 17.90 21.84 -8.97
N VAL A 143 18.62 20.81 -8.52
CA VAL A 143 18.25 20.02 -7.36
C VAL A 143 19.01 20.56 -6.15
N GLU A 144 18.27 20.92 -5.10
CA GLU A 144 18.80 21.56 -3.89
C GLU A 144 18.43 20.73 -2.65
N GLU A 145 19.31 20.68 -1.65
CA GLU A 145 19.00 20.05 -0.36
C GLU A 145 17.85 20.78 0.34
N ALA A 146 16.82 20.03 0.73
CA ALA A 146 15.63 20.55 1.37
C ALA A 146 15.97 20.96 2.81
N ARG A 147 15.91 22.27 3.09
CA ARG A 147 16.08 22.78 4.46
C ARG A 147 14.89 22.35 5.33
N SER A 148 15.09 22.20 6.64
CA SER A 148 14.03 21.84 7.60
C SER A 148 12.81 22.76 7.51
N SER A 149 13.00 24.05 7.21
CA SER A 149 11.93 25.04 6.99
C SER A 149 11.19 24.91 5.66
N GLN A 150 11.75 24.17 4.69
CA GLN A 150 11.15 23.94 3.37
C GLN A 150 10.43 22.60 3.30
N GLN A 151 10.72 21.67 4.22
CA GLN A 151 10.04 20.38 4.27
C GLN A 151 8.52 20.59 4.32
N PRO A 152 7.75 19.95 3.43
CA PRO A 152 6.31 20.03 3.45
C PRO A 152 5.83 19.56 4.82
N THR A 153 5.21 20.46 5.55
CA THR A 153 4.43 20.12 6.73
C THR A 153 3.18 19.43 6.24
N PHE A 154 3.25 18.12 6.03
CA PHE A 154 2.05 17.31 5.90
C PHE A 154 1.42 17.28 7.28
N GLY A 155 0.46 18.17 7.51
CA GLY A 155 -0.18 18.37 8.80
C GLY A 155 -0.70 17.05 9.35
N VAL A 156 0.04 16.48 10.31
CA VAL A 156 -0.54 15.62 11.32
C VAL A 156 -0.66 16.52 12.53
N SER A 157 -1.77 17.26 12.58
CA SER A 157 -2.22 17.78 13.88
C SER A 157 -2.70 16.55 14.64
N ALA A 158 -1.96 16.17 15.66
CA ALA A 158 -2.41 15.19 16.64
C ALA A 158 -3.66 15.73 17.37
#